data_AF-A0A349QN72-F1
#
_entry.id   AF-A0A349QN72-F1
#
_cell.length_a   1.000
_cell.length_b   1.000
_cell.length_c   1.000
_cell.angle_alpha   90.00
_cell.angle_beta   90.00
_cell.angle_gamma   90.00
#
_symmetry.space_group_name_H-M   'P 1'
#
loop_
_entity.id
_entity.type
_entity.pdbx_description
1 polymer ?
#
loop_
_entity_poly.entity_id
_entity_poly.type
_entity_poly.pdbx_seq_one_letter_code
_entity_poly.pdbx_strand_id
1 'polypeptide(L)'
;MKEKIEKQLETNIIALYQNKGKEAMEQTLQLIGLFQDMTVNCDGENRVDIQKTGIQVLHRLLEAYEKGDILAIADCLEEDGKRFVGIYYK
;
A
#
# COMPACT_ATOMS: atom_id res chain seq x y z
N MET A 1 -13.87 4.85 6.28
CA MET A 1 -12.41 4.54 6.44
C MET A 1 -11.79 4.17 5.10
N LYS A 2 -12.35 3.21 4.36
CA LYS A 2 -11.94 2.84 2.99
C LYS A 2 -11.61 4.03 2.07
N GLU A 3 -12.57 4.93 1.84
CA GLU A 3 -12.40 6.10 0.95
C GLU A 3 -11.23 7.02 1.36
N LYS A 4 -10.95 7.13 2.67
CA LYS A 4 -9.83 7.92 3.18
C LYS A 4 -8.49 7.30 2.77
N ILE A 5 -8.39 5.97 2.84
CA ILE A 5 -7.19 5.21 2.48
C ILE A 5 -7.01 5.23 0.95
N GLU A 6 -8.09 5.04 0.19
CA GLU A 6 -8.06 5.12 -1.28
C GLU A 6 -7.59 6.50 -1.76
N LYS A 7 -8.08 7.58 -1.15
CA LYS A 7 -7.63 8.94 -1.45
C LYS A 7 -6.16 9.17 -1.09
N GLN A 8 -5.69 8.60 0.02
CA GLN A 8 -4.29 8.68 0.42
C GLN A 8 -3.39 7.93 -0.57
N LEU A 9 -3.82 6.75 -1.03
CA LEU A 9 -3.14 5.99 -2.08
C LEU A 9 -3.02 6.81 -3.37
N GLU A 10 -4.13 7.34 -3.89
CA GLU A 10 -4.14 8.13 -5.13
C GLU A 10 -3.23 9.36 -5.03
N THR A 11 -3.28 10.07 -3.89
CA THR A 11 -2.44 11.25 -3.65
C THR A 11 -0.95 10.87 -3.69
N ASN A 12 -0.58 9.77 -3.03
CA ASN A 12 0.81 9.33 -2.98
C ASN A 12 1.31 8.83 -4.34
N ILE A 13 0.48 8.06 -5.07
CA ILE A 13 0.82 7.57 -6.42
C ILE A 13 1.09 8.73 -7.38
N ILE A 14 0.25 9.76 -7.36
CA ILE A 14 0.47 10.96 -8.17
C ILE A 14 1.78 11.65 -7.76
N ALA A 15 2.07 11.76 -6.46
CA ALA A 15 3.30 12.39 -5.96
C ALA A 15 4.57 11.62 -6.39
N LEU A 16 4.51 10.27 -6.37
CA LEU A 16 5.58 9.40 -6.84
C LEU A 16 5.85 9.63 -8.34
N TYR A 17 4.81 9.62 -9.18
CA TYR A 17 4.94 9.89 -10.62
C TYR A 17 5.40 11.31 -10.95
N GLN A 18 5.06 12.30 -10.11
CA GLN A 18 5.54 13.68 -10.25
C GLN A 18 6.98 13.89 -9.75
N ASN A 19 7.66 12.82 -9.32
CA ASN A 19 9.01 12.87 -8.77
C ASN A 19 9.16 13.81 -7.57
N LYS A 20 8.11 13.92 -6.72
CA LYS A 20 8.19 14.58 -5.42
C LYS A 20 8.82 13.65 -4.39
N GLY A 21 10.01 13.12 -4.71
CA GLY A 21 10.59 11.92 -4.11
C GLY A 21 10.59 11.93 -2.58
N LYS A 22 10.98 13.03 -1.93
CA LYS A 22 11.04 13.06 -0.46
C LYS A 22 9.65 12.93 0.19
N GLU A 23 8.71 13.79 -0.21
CA GLU A 23 7.33 13.79 0.34
C GLU A 23 6.61 12.48 0.02
N ALA A 24 6.74 12.00 -1.21
CA ALA A 24 6.11 10.77 -1.68
C ALA A 24 6.68 9.52 -0.97
N MET A 25 7.99 9.48 -0.71
CA MET A 25 8.59 8.37 0.04
C MET A 25 8.16 8.38 1.51
N GLU A 26 8.04 9.55 2.15
CA GLU A 26 7.51 9.67 3.52
C GLU A 26 6.05 9.18 3.59
N GLN A 27 5.21 9.54 2.62
CA GLN A 27 3.83 9.06 2.52
C GLN A 27 3.77 7.55 2.23
N THR A 28 4.69 7.04 1.40
CA THR A 28 4.82 5.60 1.13
C THR A 28 5.12 4.83 2.41
N LEU A 29 6.02 5.34 3.26
CA LEU A 29 6.33 4.71 4.54
C LEU A 29 5.11 4.65 5.47
N GLN A 30 4.26 5.69 5.47
CA GLN A 30 3.01 5.68 6.22
C GLN A 30 2.03 4.63 5.70
N LEU A 31 1.93 4.47 4.37
CA LEU A 31 1.10 3.44 3.75
C LEU A 31 1.61 2.02 4.05
N ILE A 32 2.93 1.81 4.08
CA ILE A 32 3.53 0.54 4.51
C ILE A 32 3.09 0.21 5.93
N GLY A 33 3.23 1.16 6.87
CA GLY A 33 2.80 0.95 8.25
C GLY A 33 1.31 0.65 8.38
N LEU A 34 0.46 1.34 7.62
CA LEU A 34 -0.97 1.07 7.57
C LEU A 34 -1.28 -0.33 7.02
N PHE A 35 -0.62 -0.76 5.94
CA PHE A 35 -0.81 -2.08 5.37
C PHE A 35 -0.33 -3.20 6.29
N GLN A 36 0.76 -2.97 7.04
CA GLN A 36 1.21 -3.89 8.09
C GLN A 36 0.14 -4.04 9.18
N ASP A 37 -0.42 -2.93 9.67
CA ASP A 37 -1.48 -2.94 10.68
C ASP A 37 -2.73 -3.68 10.19
N MET A 38 -3.21 -3.36 8.99
CA MET A 38 -4.33 -4.05 8.35
C MET A 38 -4.06 -5.56 8.17
N THR A 39 -2.84 -5.93 7.81
CA THR A 39 -2.47 -7.35 7.64
C THR A 39 -2.46 -8.09 8.97
N VAL A 40 -1.89 -7.50 10.03
CA VAL A 40 -1.73 -8.15 11.33
C VAL A 40 -3.06 -8.21 12.10
N ASN A 41 -3.83 -7.12 12.07
CA ASN A 41 -5.00 -6.92 12.91
C ASN A 41 -6.33 -7.23 12.21
N CYS A 42 -6.31 -7.81 11.01
CA CYS A 42 -7.55 -8.25 10.35
C CYS A 42 -8.22 -9.42 11.10
N ASP A 43 -9.54 -9.37 11.15
CA ASP A 43 -10.42 -10.36 11.75
C ASP A 43 -11.54 -10.79 10.78
N GLY A 44 -12.38 -11.74 11.21
CA GLY A 44 -13.49 -12.24 10.40
C GLY A 44 -13.16 -13.37 9.42
N GLU A 45 -14.15 -13.74 8.61
CA GLU A 45 -14.08 -14.92 7.71
C GLU A 45 -13.02 -14.77 6.61
N ASN A 46 -12.76 -13.54 6.16
CA ASN A 46 -11.80 -13.23 5.09
C ASN A 46 -10.34 -13.08 5.58
N ARG A 47 -10.06 -13.30 6.87
CA ARG A 47 -8.75 -13.05 7.49
C ARG A 47 -7.59 -13.69 6.72
N VAL A 48 -7.71 -14.96 6.31
CA VAL A 48 -6.61 -15.67 5.63
C VAL A 48 -6.28 -15.03 4.28
N ASP A 49 -7.29 -14.63 3.52
CA ASP A 49 -7.11 -13.98 2.22
C ASP A 49 -6.55 -12.57 2.36
N ILE A 50 -7.00 -11.82 3.38
CA ILE A 50 -6.45 -10.51 3.73
C ILE A 50 -4.97 -10.65 4.11
N GLN A 51 -4.63 -11.58 5.00
CA GLN A 51 -3.25 -11.80 5.44
C GLN A 51 -2.34 -12.18 4.27
N LYS A 52 -2.77 -13.14 3.45
CA LYS A 52 -1.99 -13.60 2.30
C LYS A 52 -1.76 -12.47 1.30
N THR A 53 -2.82 -11.72 0.95
CA THR A 53 -2.71 -10.60 0.00
C THR A 53 -1.84 -9.48 0.59
N GLY A 54 -2.05 -9.13 1.87
CA GLY A 54 -1.30 -8.10 2.57
C GLY A 54 0.20 -8.41 2.62
N ILE A 55 0.58 -9.65 2.92
CA ILE A 55 2.00 -10.10 2.89
C ILE A 55 2.59 -9.95 1.47
N GLN A 56 1.85 -10.30 0.42
CA GLN A 56 2.32 -10.18 -0.96
C GLN A 56 2.55 -8.71 -1.35
N VAL A 57 1.61 -7.83 -1.02
CA VAL A 57 1.75 -6.37 -1.27
C VAL A 57 2.94 -5.82 -0.49
N LEU A 58 3.05 -6.14 0.80
CA LEU A 58 4.13 -5.66 1.65
C LEU A 58 5.51 -6.12 1.16
N HIS A 59 5.63 -7.37 0.70
CA HIS A 59 6.90 -7.87 0.15
C HIS A 59 7.35 -7.06 -1.07
N ARG A 60 6.47 -6.89 -2.06
CA ARG A 60 6.78 -6.13 -3.28
C ARG A 60 7.06 -4.65 -2.96
N LEU A 61 6.26 -4.06 -2.08
CA LEU A 61 6.37 -2.65 -1.72
C LEU A 61 7.65 -2.35 -0.92
N LEU A 62 8.02 -3.21 0.03
CA LEU A 62 9.26 -3.06 0.79
C LEU A 62 10.50 -3.25 -0.09
N GLU A 63 10.48 -4.23 -0.99
CA GLU A 63 11.60 -4.45 -1.92
C GLU A 63 11.83 -3.23 -2.84
N ALA A 64 10.75 -2.66 -3.38
CA ALA A 64 10.82 -1.45 -4.19
C ALA A 64 11.28 -0.23 -3.37
N TYR A 65 10.78 -0.10 -2.14
CA TYR A 65 11.13 0.98 -1.22
C TYR A 65 12.61 0.95 -0.81
N GLU A 66 13.16 -0.22 -0.47
CA GLU A 66 14.58 -0.39 -0.12
C GLU A 66 15.52 -0.03 -1.28
N LYS A 67 15.11 -0.30 -2.52
CA LYS A 67 15.86 0.07 -3.72
C LYS A 67 15.70 1.56 -4.09
N GLY A 68 14.77 2.27 -3.45
CA GLY A 68 14.42 3.64 -3.82
C GLY A 68 13.76 3.72 -5.21
N ASP A 69 13.15 2.63 -5.69
CA ASP A 69 12.54 2.57 -7.01
C ASP A 69 11.13 3.18 -6.98
N ILE A 70 11.07 4.49 -7.20
CA ILE A 70 9.84 5.29 -7.13
C ILE A 70 8.76 4.76 -8.09
N LEU A 71 9.13 4.28 -9.27
CA LEU A 71 8.16 3.77 -10.25
C LEU A 71 7.61 2.42 -9.82
N ALA A 72 8.47 1.51 -9.36
CA ALA A 72 8.02 0.21 -8.84
C ALA A 72 7.12 0.36 -7.60
N ILE A 73 7.39 1.37 -6.75
CA ILE A 73 6.51 1.72 -5.63
C ILE A 73 5.14 2.19 -6.15
N ALA A 74 5.12 3.10 -7.12
CA ALA A 74 3.87 3.64 -7.66
C ALA A 74 3.02 2.55 -8.30
N ASP A 75 3.62 1.68 -9.11
CA ASP A 75 2.96 0.53 -9.73
C ASP A 75 2.40 -0.44 -8.69
N CYS A 76 3.18 -0.75 -7.66
CA CYS A 76 2.74 -1.62 -6.58
C CYS A 76 1.53 -1.02 -5.82
N LEU A 77 1.52 0.28 -5.55
CA LEU A 77 0.41 0.93 -4.85
C LEU A 77 -0.85 1.01 -5.73
N GLU A 78 -0.70 1.29 -7.02
CA GLU A 78 -1.81 1.40 -7.97
C GLU A 78 -2.52 0.06 -8.19
N GLU A 79 -1.76 -1.02 -8.37
CA GLU A 79 -2.33 -2.36 -8.64
C GLU A 79 -2.65 -3.10 -7.34
N ASP A 80 -1.61 -3.43 -6.57
CA ASP A 80 -1.71 -4.33 -5.43
C ASP A 80 -2.28 -3.62 -4.21
N GLY A 81 -1.87 -2.36 -3.97
CA GLY A 81 -2.37 -1.55 -2.86
C GLY A 81 -3.88 -1.32 -2.94
N LYS A 82 -4.39 -0.86 -4.09
CA LYS A 82 -5.84 -0.69 -4.30
C LYS A 82 -6.60 -2.01 -4.18
N ARG A 83 -6.07 -3.11 -4.74
CA ARG A 83 -6.67 -4.44 -4.61
C ARG A 83 -6.76 -4.89 -3.16
N PHE A 84 -5.69 -4.71 -2.39
CA PHE A 84 -5.64 -5.09 -0.98
C PHE A 84 -6.67 -4.32 -0.13
N VAL A 85 -6.76 -3.00 -0.31
CA VAL A 85 -7.80 -2.19 0.35
C VAL A 85 -9.20 -2.65 -0.05
N GLY A 86 -9.39 -2.98 -1.33
CA GLY A 86 -10.65 -3.54 -1.82
C GLY A 86 -11.04 -4.85 -1.13
N ILE A 87 -10.08 -5.76 -0.86
CA ILE A 87 -10.32 -7.03 -0.16
C ILE A 87 -10.56 -6.82 1.33
N TYR A 88 -9.80 -5.92 1.97
CA TYR A 88 -9.92 -5.68 3.41
C TYR A 88 -11.31 -5.15 3.83
N TYR A 89 -11.93 -4.33 2.98
CA TYR A 89 -13.25 -3.73 3.24
C TYR A 89 -14.41 -4.43 2.52
N LYS A 90 -14.21 -5.67 2.04
CA LYS A 90 -15.29 -6.54 1.54
C LYS A 90 -15.96 -7.26 2.71
#